data_AF-A0A847DKV6-F1
#
_entry.id   AF-A0A847DKV6-F1
#
_cell.length_a   1.000
_cell.length_b   1.000
_cell.length_c   1.000
_cell.angle_alpha   90.00
_cell.angle_beta   90.00
_cell.angle_gamma   90.00
#
_symmetry.space_group_name_H-M   'P 1'
#
loop_
_entity.id
_entity.type
_entity.pdbx_description
1 polymer ?
#
loop_
_entity_poly.entity_id
_entity_poly.type
_entity_poly.pdbx_seq_one_letter_code
_entity_poly.pdbx_strand_id
1 'polypeptide(L)' 'MRDHKKLKAFQLADEVVLSIYKLTRLSPKEELFGLTSQMRRAATQKTLLFLL' A
#
# COMPACT_ATOMS: atom_id res chain seq x y z
N MET A 1 15.53 2.99 22.48
CA MET A 1 14.43 2.72 21.54
C MET A 1 14.66 3.60 20.31
N ARG A 2 15.04 3.03 19.16
CA ARG A 2 15.24 3.83 17.92
C ARG A 2 13.87 4.18 17.38
N ASP A 3 13.57 5.46 17.17
CA ASP A 3 12.34 5.95 16.54
C ASP A 3 12.17 5.33 15.15
N HIS A 4 11.46 4.21 15.05
CA HIS A 4 11.16 3.54 13.79
C HIS A 4 10.29 4.44 12.89
N LYS A 5 9.47 5.32 13.48
CA LYS A 5 8.68 6.35 12.77
C LYS A 5 9.52 7.37 11.98
N LYS A 6 10.83 7.47 12.24
CA LYS A 6 11.77 8.33 11.48
C LYS A 6 12.51 7.59 10.37
N LEU A 7 12.30 6.28 10.22
CA LEU A 7 12.89 5.54 9.13
C LEU A 7 12.18 5.97 7.85
N LYS A 8 12.97 6.50 6.91
CA LYS A 8 12.54 6.87 5.56
C LYS A 8 11.74 5.76 4.86
N ALA A 9 11.97 4.50 5.26
CA ALA A 9 11.20 3.34 4.85
C ALA A 9 9.68 3.45 5.10
N PHE A 10 9.23 4.06 6.21
CA PHE A 10 7.79 4.26 6.49
C PHE A 10 7.16 5.26 5.53
N GLN A 11 7.84 6.39 5.30
CA GLN A 11 7.39 7.39 4.33
C GLN A 11 7.29 6.80 2.93
N LEU A 12 8.31 6.02 2.53
CA LEU A 12 8.30 5.33 1.24
C LEU A 12 7.20 4.26 1.14
N ALA A 13 6.90 3.55 2.23
CA ALA A 13 5.82 2.56 2.24
C ALA A 13 4.44 3.23 2.06
N ASP A 14 4.19 4.35 2.74
CA ASP A 14 2.96 5.12 2.58
C ASP A 14 2.80 5.68 1.16
N GLU A 15 3.88 6.20 0.57
CA GLU A 15 3.90 6.67 -0.82
C GLU A 15 3.59 5.54 -1.82
N VAL A 16 4.12 4.34 -1.59
CA VAL A 16 3.85 3.15 -2.42
C VAL A 16 2.39 2.76 -2.34
N VAL A 17 1.78 2.74 -1.14
CA VAL A 17 0.35 2.45 -0.98
C VAL A 17 -0.50 3.46 -1.75
N LEU A 18 -0.24 4.76 -1.55
CA LEU A 18 -0.97 5.81 -2.26
C LEU A 18 -0.84 5.70 -3.78
N SER A 19 0.34 5.33 -4.27
CA SER A 19 0.59 5.13 -5.70
C SER A 19 -0.19 3.94 -6.25
N ILE A 20 -0.27 2.82 -5.52
CA ILE A 20 -1.06 1.65 -5.91
C ILE A 20 -2.56 1.99 -5.94
N TYR A 21 -3.06 2.75 -4.97
CA TYR A 21 -4.45 3.24 -4.99
C TYR A 21 -4.73 4.14 -6.20
N LYS A 22 -3.80 5.03 -6.56
CA LYS A 22 -3.93 5.90 -7.74
C LYS A 22 -3.91 5.09 -9.05
N LEU A 23 -2.96 4.17 -9.20
CA LEU A 23 -2.82 3.35 -10.41
C LEU A 23 -4.02 2.41 -10.63
N THR A 24 -4.53 1.81 -9.55
CA THR A 24 -5.70 0.92 -9.62
C THR A 24 -7.04 1.64 -9.75
N ARG A 25 -7.06 2.98 -9.73
CA ARG A 25 -8.29 3.75 -9.90
C ARG A 25 -8.81 3.74 -11.35
N LEU A 26 -7.91 3.52 -12.30
CA LEU A 26 -8.21 3.49 -13.74
C LEU A 26 -8.53 2.08 -14.26
N SER A 27 -8.45 1.06 -13.40
CA SER A 27 -8.77 -0.32 -13.80
C SER A 27 -10.26 -0.46 -14.14
N PRO A 28 -10.62 -1.32 -15.12
CA PRO A 28 -12.01 -1.63 -15.45
C PRO A 28 -12.79 -2.07 -14.21
N LYS A 29 -14.08 -1.72 -14.14
CA LYS A 29 -14.94 -2.07 -12.97
C LYS A 29 -15.07 -3.58 -12.77
N GLU A 30 -14.88 -4.36 -13.82
CA GLU A 30 -14.84 -5.83 -13.78
C GLU A 30 -13.63 -6.36 -12.97
N GLU A 31 -12.51 -5.63 -12.96
CA GLU A 31 -11.25 -6.01 -12.28
C GLU A 31 -11.16 -5.52 -10.83
N LEU A 32 -12.21 -4.87 -10.34
CA LEU A 32 -12.25 -4.20 -9.04
C LEU A 32 -12.21 -5.22 -7.88
N PHE A 33 -12.83 -6.38 -8.07
CA PHE A 33 -12.80 -7.51 -7.13
C PHE A 33 -11.68 -8.53 -7.43
N GLY A 34 -11.08 -8.47 -8.61
CA GLY A 34 -9.97 -9.34 -9.04
C GLY A 34 -8.61 -8.79 -8.64
N LEU A 35 -7.79 -8.44 -9.64
CA LEU A 35 -6.40 -8.02 -9.43
C LEU A 35 -6.28 -6.75 -8.59
N THR A 36 -7.22 -5.81 -8.74
CA THR A 36 -7.24 -4.55 -7.97
C THR A 36 -7.35 -4.78 -6.46
N SER A 37 -8.26 -5.66 -6.03
CA SER A 37 -8.45 -6.00 -4.62
C SER A 37 -7.24 -6.72 -4.04
N GLN A 38 -6.61 -7.61 -4.81
CA GLN A 38 -5.38 -8.29 -4.40
C GLN A 38 -4.20 -7.32 -4.23
N MET A 39 -3.99 -6.40 -5.19
CA MET A 39 -2.89 -5.42 -5.12
C MET A 39 -3.07 -4.44 -3.96
N ARG A 40 -4.30 -3.95 -3.70
CA ARG A 40 -4.57 -3.04 -2.58
C ARG A 40 -4.33 -3.72 -1.23
N ARG A 41 -4.76 -4.97 -1.07
CA ARG A 41 -4.53 -5.76 0.16
C ARG A 41 -3.04 -6.00 0.41
N ALA A 42 -2.30 -6.45 -0.60
CA ALA A 42 -0.86 -6.67 -0.49
C ALA A 42 -0.10 -5.37 -0.12
N ALA A 43 -0.50 -4.24 -0.70
CA ALA A 43 0.06 -2.94 -0.37
C ALA A 43 -0.19 -2.55 1.09
N THR A 44 -1.44 -2.65 1.56
CA THR A 44 -1.81 -2.33 2.95
C THR A 44 -1.17 -3.26 3.98
N GLN A 45 -1.01 -4.54 3.64
CA GLN A 45 -0.42 -5.53 4.54
C GLN A 45 1.06 -5.27 4.79
N LYS A 46 1.78 -4.77 3.77
CA LYS A 46 3.19 -4.38 3.94
C LYS A 46 3.33 -3.18 4.88
N THR A 47 2.43 -2.19 4.82
CA THR A 47 2.42 -1.07 5.78
C THR A 47 2.09 -1.52 7.20
N LEU A 48 1.17 -2.46 7.36
CA LEU A 48 0.76 -2.97 8.69
C LEU A 48 1.84 -3.82 9.37
N LEU A 49 2.62 -4.59 8.60
CA LEU A 49 3.70 -5.44 9.12
C LEU A 49 4.87 -4.64 9.73
N PHE A 50 5.04 -3.37 9.36
CA PHE A 50 6.05 -2.48 9.94
C PHE A 50 5.53 -1.65 11.13
N LEU A 51 4.21 -1.67 11.39
CA LEU A 51 3.57 -0.93 12.47
C LEU A 51 3.41 -1.73 13.78
N LEU A 52 3.71 -3.04 13.75
CA LEU A 52 3.85 -3.94 14.90
C LEU A 52 5.32 -4.19 15.20
#